data_AF-A0A5R2MSP7-F1
#
_entry.id   AF-A0A5R2MSP7-F1
#
_cell.length_a   1.000
_cell.length_b   1.000
_cell.length_c   1.000
_cell.angle_alpha   90.00
_cell.angle_beta   90.00
_cell.angle_gamma   90.00
#
_symmetry.space_group_name_H-M   'P 1'
#
loop_
_entity.id
_entity.type
_entity.pdbx_description
1 polymer ?
#
loop_
_entity_poly.entity_id
_entity_poly.type
_entity_poly.pdbx_seq_one_letter_code
_entity_poly.pdbx_strand_id
1 'polypeptide(L)'
;CAIYNDLATLSENEEWQRKLRGGYSRRLTGENRDRPIPLIDFKQPGRNSFYVTRQFRVAAQRPRVPDIVLFVNGIPLVVIEAKSPLKATAKAEEA
;
A
#
# COMPACT_ATOMS: atom_id res chain seq x y z
N CYS A 1 10.85 -14.41 -0.05
CA CYS A 1 11.47 -14.03 -1.35
C CYS A 1 12.45 -12.89 -1.10
N ALA A 2 13.60 -12.83 -1.78
CA ALA A 2 14.60 -11.80 -1.56
C ALA A 2 14.04 -10.37 -1.75
N ILE A 3 13.23 -10.16 -2.79
CA ILE A 3 12.55 -8.87 -3.06
C ILE A 3 11.69 -8.44 -1.86
N TYR A 4 10.93 -9.36 -1.27
CA TYR A 4 10.10 -9.05 -0.10
C TYR A 4 10.95 -8.54 1.07
N ASN A 5 12.09 -9.17 1.35
CA ASN A 5 12.95 -8.75 2.45
C ASN A 5 13.50 -7.33 2.24
N ASP A 6 13.89 -6.96 1.02
CA ASP A 6 14.36 -5.59 0.73
C ASP A 6 13.26 -4.56 0.94
N LEU A 7 12.03 -4.89 0.52
CA LEU A 7 10.91 -3.97 0.62
C LEU A 7 10.41 -3.87 2.07
N ALA A 8 10.43 -4.97 2.83
CA ALA A 8 9.96 -5.02 4.21
C ALA A 8 10.82 -4.19 5.18
N THR A 9 12.09 -3.92 4.84
CA THR A 9 12.98 -3.09 5.67
C THR A 9 12.77 -1.59 5.46
N LEU A 10 11.95 -1.19 4.48
CA LEU A 10 11.74 0.22 4.15
C LEU A 10 10.76 0.87 5.13
N SER A 11 11.24 1.87 5.85
CA SER A 11 10.44 2.69 6.77
C SER A 11 10.08 4.06 6.19
N GLU A 12 10.84 4.55 5.20
CA GLU A 12 10.68 5.89 4.64
C GLU A 12 9.66 5.92 3.50
N ASN A 13 8.68 6.81 3.61
CA ASN A 13 7.60 6.94 2.61
C ASN A 13 8.13 7.39 1.24
N GLU A 14 9.12 8.29 1.21
CA GLU A 14 9.70 8.77 -0.04
C GLU A 14 10.42 7.65 -0.80
N GLU A 15 11.16 6.80 -0.08
CA GLU A 15 11.84 5.67 -0.70
C GLU A 15 10.84 4.64 -1.24
N TRP A 16 9.77 4.35 -0.48
CA TRP A 16 8.65 3.53 -0.96
C TRP A 16 8.07 4.10 -2.25
N GLN A 17 7.74 5.39 -2.27
CA GLN A 17 7.14 6.04 -3.42
C GLN A 17 8.06 6.03 -4.65
N ARG A 18 9.38 6.17 -4.46
CA ARG A 18 10.38 6.06 -5.52
C ARG A 18 10.42 4.64 -6.11
N LYS A 19 10.46 3.60 -5.27
CA LYS A 19 10.50 2.21 -5.73
C LYS A 19 9.21 1.79 -6.43
N LEU A 20 8.05 2.17 -5.89
CA LEU A 20 6.75 1.90 -6.50
C LEU A 20 6.66 2.47 -7.92
N ARG A 21 7.24 3.65 -8.16
CA ARG A 21 7.29 4.31 -9.49
C ARG A 21 8.38 3.77 -10.43
N GLY A 22 8.96 2.61 -10.13
CA GLY A 22 9.96 1.94 -10.99
C GLY A 22 11.42 2.22 -10.62
N GLY A 23 11.67 2.91 -9.50
CA GLY A 23 13.04 3.12 -8.98
C GLY A 23 13.65 1.91 -8.29
N TYR A 24 13.07 0.71 -8.44
CA TYR A 24 13.58 -0.53 -7.83
C TYR A 24 14.28 -1.39 -8.88
N SER A 25 15.54 -1.72 -8.63
CA SER A 25 16.32 -2.64 -9.43
C SER A 25 17.01 -3.63 -8.51
N ARG A 26 17.17 -4.88 -8.96
CA ARG A 26 17.89 -5.91 -8.20
C ARG A 26 18.50 -6.94 -9.13
N ARG A 27 19.67 -7.46 -8.76
CA ARG A 27 20.23 -8.69 -9.31
C ARG A 27 19.42 -9.90 -8.85
N LEU A 28 18.82 -10.61 -9.80
CA LEU A 28 18.15 -11.88 -9.56
C LEU A 28 19.15 -13.04 -9.52
N THR A 29 18.78 -14.14 -8.88
CA THR A 29 19.62 -15.35 -8.83
C THR A 29 19.91 -15.84 -10.25
N GLY A 30 21.19 -15.95 -10.61
CA GLY A 30 21.63 -16.35 -11.95
C GLY A 30 21.86 -15.18 -12.93
N GLU A 31 21.59 -13.94 -12.53
CA GLU A 31 21.90 -12.75 -13.34
C GLU A 31 23.20 -12.07 -12.86
N ASN A 32 23.98 -11.53 -13.81
CA ASN A 32 25.23 -10.81 -13.52
C ASN A 32 25.04 -9.30 -13.37
N ARG A 33 23.82 -8.80 -13.57
CA ARG A 33 23.49 -7.36 -13.55
C ARG A 33 22.18 -7.12 -12.83
N ASP A 34 22.00 -5.90 -12.35
CA ASP A 34 20.72 -5.48 -11.79
C ASP A 34 19.71 -5.30 -12.91
N ARG A 35 18.50 -5.79 -12.68
CA ARG A 35 17.37 -5.59 -13.57
C ARG A 35 16.35 -4.67 -12.92
N PRO A 36 15.75 -3.72 -13.65
CA PRO A 36 14.60 -2.99 -13.17
C PRO A 36 13.43 -3.94 -12.90
N ILE A 37 12.84 -3.85 -11.71
CA ILE A 37 11.70 -4.67 -11.30
C ILE A 37 10.51 -3.72 -11.08
N PRO A 38 9.57 -3.62 -12.03
CA PRO A 38 8.39 -2.79 -11.85
C PRO A 38 7.49 -3.42 -10.79
N LEU A 39 7.26 -2.71 -9.69
CA LEU A 39 6.35 -3.14 -8.63
C LEU A 39 4.89 -2.89 -9.00
N ILE A 40 4.64 -1.83 -9.77
CA ILE A 40 3.32 -1.42 -10.25
C ILE A 40 3.43 -1.10 -11.74
N ASP A 41 2.55 -1.68 -12.57
CA ASP A 41 2.43 -1.34 -13.98
C ASP A 41 1.49 -0.15 -14.16
N PHE A 42 2.07 1.05 -14.22
CA PHE A 42 1.32 2.29 -14.49
C PHE A 42 0.95 2.47 -15.98
N LYS A 43 1.61 1.75 -16.89
CA LYS A 43 1.35 1.87 -18.33
C LYS A 43 0.13 1.06 -18.74
N GLN A 44 -0.04 -0.11 -18.16
CA GLN A 44 -1.19 -1.00 -18.38
C GLN A 44 -1.79 -1.42 -17.04
N PRO A 45 -2.62 -0.56 -16.41
CA PRO A 45 -3.13 -0.81 -15.06
C PRO A 45 -3.83 -2.16 -14.87
N GLY A 46 -4.50 -2.68 -15.92
CA GLY A 46 -5.18 -3.97 -15.91
C GLY A 46 -4.27 -5.19 -15.78
N ARG A 47 -2.94 -5.03 -15.88
CA ARG A 47 -1.96 -6.08 -15.60
C ARG A 47 -1.63 -6.24 -14.12
N ASN A 48 -2.05 -5.29 -13.28
CA ASN A 48 -1.87 -5.40 -11.84
C ASN A 48 -2.98 -6.26 -11.24
N SER A 49 -2.65 -6.98 -10.16
CA SER A 49 -3.63 -7.66 -9.32
C SER A 49 -4.13 -6.71 -8.23
N PHE A 50 -5.44 -6.51 -8.17
CA PHE A 50 -6.07 -5.64 -7.18
C PHE A 50 -6.84 -6.49 -6.17
N TYR A 51 -6.60 -6.25 -4.88
CA TYR A 51 -7.33 -6.91 -3.81
C TYR A 51 -7.88 -5.88 -2.83
N VAL A 52 -9.05 -6.16 -2.29
CA VAL A 52 -9.68 -5.36 -1.25
C VAL A 52 -10.02 -6.26 -0.08
N THR A 53 -9.79 -5.78 1.12
CA THR A 53 -10.16 -6.47 2.36
C THR A 53 -10.83 -5.50 3.31
N ARG A 54 -11.65 -6.03 4.22
CA ARG A 54 -12.29 -5.28 5.30
C ARG A 54 -11.69 -5.68 6.65
N GLN A 55 -11.69 -4.77 7.62
CA GLN A 55 -11.29 -5.03 9.01
C GLN A 55 -9.91 -5.71 9.12
N PHE A 56 -8.94 -5.16 8.40
CA PHE A 56 -7.60 -5.76 8.31
C PHE A 56 -6.78 -5.43 9.56
N ARG A 57 -6.51 -6.42 10.41
CA ARG A 57 -5.75 -6.21 11.64
C ARG A 57 -4.25 -6.05 11.34
N VAL A 58 -3.70 -4.88 11.67
CA VAL A 58 -2.27 -4.57 11.49
C VAL A 58 -1.56 -4.67 12.83
N ALA A 59 -0.46 -5.43 12.86
CA ALA A 59 0.45 -5.50 14.01
C ALA A 59 1.30 -4.23 14.11
N ALA A 60 1.25 -3.57 15.26
CA ALA A 60 2.04 -2.40 15.60
C ALA A 60 2.13 -2.30 17.14
N GLN A 61 2.88 -1.33 17.68
CA GLN A 61 2.89 -1.06 19.12
C GLN A 61 1.47 -0.87 19.69
N ARG A 62 0.58 -0.26 18.90
CA ARG A 62 -0.87 -0.27 19.14
C ARG A 62 -1.55 -0.86 17.91
N PRO A 63 -2.20 -2.04 18.02
CA PRO A 63 -2.90 -2.63 16.89
C PRO A 63 -3.93 -1.67 16.29
N ARG A 64 -4.00 -1.64 14.96
CA ARG A 64 -4.99 -0.86 14.22
C ARG A 64 -5.79 -1.80 13.33
N VAL A 65 -7.08 -1.52 13.18
CA VAL A 65 -8.00 -2.29 12.34
C VAL A 65 -8.71 -1.31 11.41
N PRO A 66 -8.08 -0.90 10.31
CA PRO A 66 -8.73 -0.10 9.29
C PRO A 66 -9.98 -0.78 8.72
N ASP A 67 -10.97 0.03 8.37
CA ASP A 67 -12.24 -0.45 7.81
C ASP A 67 -12.01 -1.18 6.48
N ILE A 68 -11.23 -0.59 5.58
CA ILE A 68 -10.92 -1.16 4.26
C ILE A 68 -9.45 -0.91 3.91
N VAL A 69 -8.77 -1.93 3.38
CA VAL A 69 -7.41 -1.81 2.83
C VAL A 69 -7.40 -2.35 1.40
N LEU A 70 -6.78 -1.59 0.48
CA LEU A 70 -6.59 -1.99 -0.90
C LEU A 70 -5.12 -2.34 -1.15
N PHE A 71 -4.92 -3.44 -1.85
CA PHE A 71 -3.63 -3.96 -2.24
C PHE A 71 -3.48 -3.90 -3.75
N VAL A 72 -2.28 -3.57 -4.20
CA VAL A 72 -1.87 -3.70 -5.60
C VAL A 72 -0.65 -4.63 -5.64
N ASN A 73 -0.75 -5.73 -6.37
CA ASN A 73 0.27 -6.79 -6.45
C ASN A 73 0.72 -7.30 -5.06
N GLY A 74 -0.21 -7.29 -4.08
CA GLY A 74 0.05 -7.70 -2.70
C GLY A 74 0.65 -6.60 -1.79
N ILE A 75 0.87 -5.39 -2.28
CA ILE A 75 1.37 -4.25 -1.51
C ILE A 75 0.18 -3.42 -0.99
N PRO A 76 0.04 -3.17 0.33
CA PRO A 76 -1.04 -2.35 0.88
C PRO A 76 -0.78 -0.85 0.59
N LEU A 77 -1.56 -0.25 -0.32
CA LEU A 77 -1.32 1.13 -0.77
C LEU A 77 -2.38 2.13 -0.33
N VAL A 78 -3.62 1.69 -0.08
CA VAL A 78 -4.72 2.59 0.27
C VAL A 78 -5.43 2.06 1.51
N VAL A 79 -5.64 2.95 2.47
CA VAL A 79 -6.46 2.72 3.66
C VAL A 79 -7.66 3.64 3.57
N ILE A 80 -8.86 3.09 3.72
CA ILE A 80 -10.11 3.85 3.74
C ILE A 80 -10.77 3.64 5.10
N GLU A 81 -11.08 4.76 5.75
CA GLU A 81 -11.79 4.82 7.03
C GLU A 81 -13.20 5.36 6.77
N ALA A 82 -14.22 4.59 7.15
CA ALA A 82 -15.61 4.99 6.98
C ALA A 82 -16.06 5.86 8.15
N LYS A 83 -16.95 6.82 7.86
CA LYS A 83 -17.70 7.56 8.87
C LYS A 83 -19.18 7.32 8.66
N SER A 84 -19.92 7.21 9.76
CA SER A 84 -21.37 7.04 9.69
C SER A 84 -22.01 8.28 9.05
N PRO A 85 -22.82 8.12 8.00
CA PRO A 85 -23.52 9.24 7.37
C PRO A 85 -24.58 9.87 8.28
N LEU A 86 -25.00 9.17 9.34
CA LEU A 86 -25.98 9.66 10.33
C LEU A 86 -25.36 10.63 11.35
N LYS A 87 -24.04 10.84 11.34
CA LYS A 87 -23.37 11.88 12.15
C LYS A 87 -23.32 13.22 11.40
N ALA A 88 -24.47 13.70 10.93
CA ALA A 88 -24.61 15.09 10.50
C ALA A 88 -24.82 15.98 11.74
N THR A 89 -23.82 16.81 12.03
CA THR A 89 -23.83 18.06 12.82
C THR A 89 -25.09 18.43 13.59
N ALA A 90 -25.09 18.22 14.92
CA ALA A 90 -25.81 19.09 15.85
C ALA A 90 -25.07 20.44 15.94
N LYS A 91 -25.27 21.30 14.93
CA LYS A 91 -25.03 22.75 15.01
C LYS A 91 -26.11 23.43 14.17
N ALA A 92 -27.33 23.35 14.66
CA ALA A 92 -28.42 24.22 14.28
C ALA A 92 -29.30 24.34 15.52
N GLU A 93 -29.06 25.41 16.28
CA GLU A 93 -29.95 26.12 17.21
C GLU A 93 -29.13 26.67 18.37
N GLU A 94 -28.84 27.97 18.29
CA GLU A 94 -29.11 28.91 19.37
C GLU A 94 -29.27 30.29 18.71
N ALA A 95 -30.49 30.82 18.83
CA ALA A 95 -30.93 32.13 18.36
C ALA A 95 -30.66 33.20 19.41
#